data_AF-A0A2D6NHN6-F1
#
_entry.id   AF-A0A2D6NHN6-F1
#
_cell.length_a   1.000
_cell.length_b   1.000
_cell.length_c   1.000
_cell.angle_alpha   90.00
_cell.angle_beta   90.00
_cell.angle_gamma   90.00
#
_symmetry.space_group_name_H-M   'P 1'
#
loop_
_entity.id
_entity.type
_entity.pdbx_description
1 polymer ?
#
loop_
_entity_poly.entity_id
_entity_poly.type
_entity_poly.pdbx_seq_one_letter_code
_entity_poly.pdbx_strand_id
1 'polypeptide(L)'
;MKEKSAYDRIMETIPTDTGGLIRVGMLDLTRGYGARDIINVLGGLPKLGTDARDLRNTANYWDEASPLELESGTLFRQLWFYFTKNRINRKLIPTGTLIERVERMPLDHDQVNWPLAKLGTLEGGTSQWQTAAILLGNKESLSEVPFYLRKTYTILAEWEEKRAHGESWEVPRDPTLIAQSKAYLTYLRTGQMSLQPEKLGDCDLYCFLDSFDAVSREWGEANWPQLREHESNRFETTEEMLKQLGEGKKITSLDHRVVQAAAMRIQSNILHAGKEPLTVEQLRQKFSNPDCVAKKWPRFWEAMSYFPEAAKETV
;
A
#
# COMPACT_ATOMS: atom_id res chain seq x y z
N MET A 1 32.19 -14.67 -1.11
CA MET A 1 30.74 -14.43 -0.93
C MET A 1 30.04 -15.08 -2.12
N LYS A 2 29.00 -15.90 -1.91
CA LYS A 2 28.19 -16.38 -3.04
C LYS A 2 27.42 -15.20 -3.62
N GLU A 3 27.40 -15.07 -4.94
CA GLU A 3 26.58 -14.08 -5.63
C GLU A 3 25.10 -14.37 -5.32
N LYS A 4 24.32 -13.31 -5.03
CA LYS A 4 22.90 -13.46 -4.69
C LYS A 4 22.11 -13.85 -5.93
N SER A 5 21.13 -14.75 -5.79
CA SER A 5 20.23 -15.08 -6.90
C SER A 5 19.46 -13.84 -7.38
N ALA A 6 18.99 -13.84 -8.62
CA ALA A 6 18.09 -12.80 -9.11
C ALA A 6 16.80 -12.74 -8.28
N TYR A 7 16.30 -13.90 -7.82
CA TYR A 7 15.19 -13.95 -6.86
C TYR A 7 15.48 -13.18 -5.56
N ASP A 8 16.64 -13.39 -4.93
CA ASP A 8 17.02 -12.70 -3.69
C ASP A 8 17.11 -11.18 -3.92
N ARG A 9 17.66 -10.78 -5.07
CA ARG A 9 17.74 -9.36 -5.47
C ARG A 9 16.34 -8.74 -5.62
N ILE A 10 15.37 -9.43 -6.22
CA ILE A 10 13.96 -8.97 -6.27
C ILE A 10 13.43 -8.75 -4.86
N MET A 11 13.59 -9.76 -3.98
CA MET A 11 13.06 -9.68 -2.62
C MET A 11 13.65 -8.50 -1.84
N GLU A 12 14.93 -8.17 -2.05
CA GLU A 12 15.60 -7.01 -1.43
C GLU A 12 15.10 -5.65 -1.91
N THR A 13 14.43 -5.60 -3.06
CA THR A 13 13.79 -4.36 -3.53
C THR A 13 12.44 -4.11 -2.85
N ILE A 14 11.81 -5.14 -2.29
CA ILE A 14 10.48 -5.03 -1.68
C ILE A 14 10.62 -4.25 -0.36
N PRO A 15 9.92 -3.11 -0.22
CA PRO A 15 9.99 -2.32 1.00
C PRO A 15 9.29 -3.01 2.16
N THR A 16 9.50 -2.45 3.34
CA THR A 16 8.72 -2.75 4.53
C THR A 16 7.24 -2.42 4.37
N ASP A 17 6.40 -3.19 5.05
CA ASP A 17 4.94 -2.99 5.07
C ASP A 17 4.59 -1.61 5.64
N THR A 18 4.30 -0.67 4.73
CA THR A 18 4.06 0.72 5.13
C THR A 18 2.70 0.90 5.81
N GLY A 19 1.73 0.05 5.52
CA GLY A 19 0.46 0.03 6.25
C GLY A 19 0.64 -0.44 7.69
N GLY A 20 1.57 -1.37 7.93
CA GLY A 20 1.98 -1.79 9.26
C GLY A 20 2.75 -0.68 10.01
N LEU A 21 3.72 -0.05 9.34
CA LEU A 21 4.46 1.09 9.88
C LEU A 21 3.56 2.20 10.38
N ILE A 22 2.55 2.61 9.61
CA ILE A 22 1.62 3.67 10.03
C ILE A 22 0.86 3.27 11.30
N ARG A 23 0.38 2.03 11.40
CA ARG A 23 -0.37 1.55 12.57
C ARG A 23 0.50 1.57 13.82
N VAL A 24 1.73 1.04 13.72
CA VAL A 24 2.68 1.03 14.83
C VAL A 24 3.14 2.44 15.19
N GLY A 25 3.42 3.27 14.19
CA GLY A 25 3.74 4.67 14.42
C GLY A 25 2.62 5.39 15.17
N MET A 26 1.36 5.19 14.80
CA MET A 26 0.25 5.76 15.54
C MET A 26 0.15 5.22 16.98
N LEU A 27 0.44 3.95 17.23
CA LEU A 27 0.50 3.40 18.60
C LEU A 27 1.63 4.04 19.41
N ASP A 28 2.83 4.13 18.85
CA ASP A 28 4.00 4.73 19.51
C ASP A 28 3.75 6.21 19.86
N LEU A 29 3.18 6.96 18.92
CA LEU A 29 2.87 8.38 19.07
C LEU A 29 1.77 8.63 20.11
N THR A 30 0.73 7.80 20.12
CA THR A 30 -0.48 8.07 20.94
C THR A 30 -0.49 7.36 22.30
N ARG A 31 0.29 6.30 22.49
CA ARG A 31 0.34 5.53 23.76
C ARG A 31 1.58 5.81 24.62
N GLY A 32 2.29 6.91 24.36
CA GLY A 32 3.32 7.43 25.27
C GLY A 32 4.67 6.72 25.21
N TYR A 33 4.90 5.85 24.23
CA TYR A 33 6.23 5.27 23.96
C TYR A 33 7.13 6.25 23.20
N GLY A 34 6.55 7.36 22.71
CA GLY A 34 7.27 8.47 22.09
C GLY A 34 7.62 8.19 20.63
N ALA A 35 7.96 9.24 19.90
CA ALA A 35 8.28 9.16 18.47
C ALA A 35 9.61 8.44 18.15
N ARG A 36 10.47 8.21 19.15
CA ARG A 36 11.86 7.75 18.94
C ARG A 36 11.94 6.39 18.25
N ASP A 37 11.11 5.45 18.64
CA ASP A 37 11.16 4.09 18.10
C ASP A 37 10.80 4.06 16.63
N ILE A 38 9.66 4.67 16.26
CA ILE A 38 9.27 4.74 14.86
C ILE A 38 10.25 5.59 14.03
N ILE A 39 10.86 6.63 14.59
CA ILE A 39 11.92 7.40 13.92
C ILE A 39 13.14 6.52 13.66
N ASN A 40 13.58 5.73 14.64
CA ASN A 40 14.73 4.83 14.49
C ASN A 40 14.48 3.76 13.43
N VAL A 41 13.29 3.14 13.47
CA VAL A 41 12.84 2.18 12.46
C VAL A 41 12.88 2.80 11.06
N LEU A 42 12.28 3.98 10.89
CA LEU A 42 12.23 4.67 9.59
C LEU A 42 13.61 5.17 9.14
N GLY A 43 14.49 5.52 10.08
CA GLY A 43 15.87 5.94 9.82
C GLY A 43 16.78 4.80 9.33
N GLY A 44 16.47 3.55 9.69
CA GLY A 44 17.17 2.35 9.22
C GLY A 44 16.76 1.89 7.81
N LEU A 45 15.70 2.44 7.23
CA LEU A 45 15.22 2.02 5.91
C LEU A 45 16.00 2.70 4.78
N PRO A 46 16.47 1.95 3.77
CA PRO A 46 17.34 2.48 2.72
C PRO A 46 16.64 3.51 1.82
N LYS A 47 15.33 3.36 1.60
CA LYS A 47 14.52 4.29 0.81
C LYS A 47 13.08 4.27 1.30
N LEU A 48 12.55 5.44 1.61
CA LEU A 48 11.18 5.62 2.09
C LEU A 48 10.24 5.94 0.93
N GLY A 49 9.11 5.23 0.87
CA GLY A 49 7.96 5.65 0.07
C GLY A 49 7.28 6.87 0.67
N THR A 50 6.36 7.49 -0.06
CA THR A 50 5.65 8.71 0.40
C THR A 50 5.00 8.51 1.77
N ASP A 51 4.24 7.42 1.96
CA ASP A 51 3.57 7.13 3.22
C ASP A 51 4.54 7.02 4.42
N ALA A 52 5.70 6.38 4.22
CA ALA A 52 6.71 6.23 5.26
C ALA A 52 7.44 7.55 5.56
N ARG A 53 7.62 8.42 4.55
CA ARG A 53 8.16 9.77 4.74
C ARG A 53 7.22 10.64 5.54
N ASP A 54 5.92 10.61 5.23
CA ASP A 54 4.90 11.37 5.95
C ASP A 54 4.81 10.95 7.41
N LEU A 55 4.91 9.64 7.68
CA LEU A 55 5.00 9.12 9.04
C LEU A 55 6.25 9.62 9.77
N ARG A 56 7.41 9.58 9.12
CA ARG A 56 8.65 10.09 9.72
C ARG A 56 8.55 11.58 10.05
N ASN A 57 8.02 12.37 9.13
CA ASN A 57 7.84 13.82 9.32
C ASN A 57 6.87 14.08 10.48
N THR A 58 5.74 13.36 10.51
CA THR A 58 4.78 13.43 11.63
C THR A 58 5.43 13.11 12.97
N ALA A 59 6.23 12.04 13.02
CA ALA A 59 6.91 11.62 14.23
C ALA A 59 7.94 12.66 14.70
N ASN A 60 8.73 13.24 13.78
CA ASN A 60 9.69 14.29 14.11
C ASN A 60 9.04 15.55 14.69
N TYR A 61 7.84 15.89 14.24
CA TYR A 61 7.12 17.09 14.66
C TYR A 61 5.97 16.76 15.63
N TRP A 62 5.98 15.58 16.27
CA TRP A 62 4.83 15.11 17.04
C TRP A 62 4.46 16.04 18.20
N ASP A 63 5.46 16.50 18.95
CA ASP A 63 5.29 17.36 20.11
C ASP A 63 5.16 18.86 19.77
N GLU A 64 5.20 19.20 18.47
CA GLU A 64 5.05 20.57 18.01
C GLU A 64 3.59 20.92 17.69
N ALA A 65 3.23 22.20 17.89
CA ALA A 65 1.93 22.73 17.47
C ALA A 65 1.86 23.04 15.96
N SER A 66 2.97 22.87 15.23
CA SER A 66 3.09 23.17 13.81
C SER A 66 2.12 22.32 12.98
N PRO A 67 1.51 22.86 11.90
CA PRO A 67 0.71 22.06 10.99
C PRO A 67 1.50 20.87 10.41
N LEU A 68 0.80 19.77 10.12
CA LEU A 68 1.40 18.59 9.48
C LEU A 68 0.99 18.53 8.00
N GLU A 69 1.97 18.56 7.11
CA GLU A 69 1.78 18.37 5.67
C GLU A 69 1.86 16.89 5.30
N LEU A 70 0.85 16.37 4.60
CA LEU A 70 0.69 14.93 4.37
C LEU A 70 0.09 14.65 2.98
N GLU A 71 0.66 13.68 2.26
CA GLU A 71 0.05 13.08 1.06
C GLU A 71 -0.58 11.70 1.39
N SER A 72 -0.15 11.08 2.48
CA SER A 72 -0.63 9.77 2.92
C SER A 72 -2.06 9.82 3.44
N GLY A 73 -3.02 9.36 2.63
CA GLY A 73 -4.42 9.29 3.04
C GLY A 73 -4.64 8.38 4.25
N THR A 74 -3.86 7.31 4.42
CA THR A 74 -4.01 6.41 5.58
C THR A 74 -3.57 7.08 6.87
N LEU A 75 -2.40 7.75 6.86
CA LEU A 75 -1.94 8.48 8.04
C LEU A 75 -2.83 9.68 8.33
N PHE A 76 -3.27 10.41 7.29
CA PHE A 76 -4.18 11.54 7.43
C PHE A 76 -5.46 11.17 8.17
N ARG A 77 -6.14 10.08 7.77
CA ARG A 77 -7.37 9.61 8.46
C ARG A 77 -7.10 9.25 9.91
N GLN A 78 -5.99 8.57 10.21
CA GLN A 78 -5.67 8.16 11.58
C GLN A 78 -5.36 9.38 12.48
N LEU A 79 -4.59 10.35 11.97
CA LEU A 79 -4.30 11.60 12.67
C LEU A 79 -5.56 12.45 12.85
N TRP A 80 -6.37 12.58 11.79
CA TRP A 80 -7.62 13.33 11.87
C TRP A 80 -8.55 12.72 12.92
N PHE A 81 -8.71 11.40 12.92
CA PHE A 81 -9.49 10.71 13.93
C PHE A 81 -8.94 10.94 15.35
N TYR A 82 -7.62 10.86 15.53
CA TYR A 82 -6.99 11.15 16.82
C TYR A 82 -7.21 12.60 17.27
N PHE A 83 -6.99 13.59 16.40
CA PHE A 83 -7.16 15.01 16.72
C PHE A 83 -8.61 15.36 17.02
N THR A 84 -9.56 14.86 16.22
CA THR A 84 -11.00 15.07 16.43
C THR A 84 -11.47 14.44 17.73
N LYS A 85 -11.05 13.20 18.03
CA LYS A 85 -11.42 12.49 19.26
C LYS A 85 -10.90 13.18 20.52
N ASN A 86 -9.68 13.72 20.47
CA ASN A 86 -9.03 14.36 21.61
C ASN A 86 -9.18 15.89 21.64
N ARG A 87 -9.95 16.47 20.70
CA ARG A 87 -10.15 17.92 20.56
C ARG A 87 -8.81 18.69 20.45
N ILE A 88 -7.84 18.11 19.75
CA ILE A 88 -6.54 18.73 19.51
C ILE A 88 -6.69 19.72 18.36
N ASN A 89 -6.40 20.99 18.63
CA ASN A 89 -6.43 22.05 17.61
C ASN A 89 -5.10 22.11 16.85
N ARG A 90 -4.84 21.09 16.02
CA ARG A 90 -3.68 21.02 15.13
C ARG A 90 -4.14 20.78 13.70
N LYS A 91 -3.61 21.57 12.76
CA LYS A 91 -4.03 21.52 11.36
C LYS A 91 -3.30 20.41 10.61
N LEU A 92 -4.04 19.63 9.83
CA LEU A 92 -3.51 18.75 8.79
C LEU A 92 -3.65 19.45 7.43
N ILE A 93 -2.56 19.51 6.68
CA ILE A 93 -2.51 20.15 5.35
C ILE A 93 -2.33 19.05 4.31
N PRO A 94 -3.36 18.72 3.51
CA PRO A 94 -3.22 17.71 2.48
C PRO A 94 -2.33 18.22 1.33
N THR A 95 -1.52 17.33 0.77
CA THR A 95 -0.64 17.62 -0.38
C THR A 95 -0.82 16.58 -1.49
N GLY A 96 -0.34 16.89 -2.69
CA GLY A 96 -0.37 15.97 -3.83
C GLY A 96 -1.78 15.45 -4.15
N THR A 97 -1.88 14.14 -4.37
CA THR A 97 -3.16 13.45 -4.68
C THR A 97 -4.20 13.50 -3.56
N LEU A 98 -3.81 13.89 -2.33
CA LEU A 98 -4.73 13.94 -1.20
C LEU A 98 -5.62 15.20 -1.20
N ILE A 99 -5.20 16.27 -1.87
CA ILE A 99 -5.90 17.57 -1.88
C ILE A 99 -7.36 17.40 -2.31
N GLU A 100 -7.62 16.68 -3.39
CA GLU A 100 -8.98 16.46 -3.94
C GLU A 100 -9.78 15.39 -3.19
N ARG A 101 -9.13 14.63 -2.29
CA ARG A 101 -9.76 13.52 -1.57
C ARG A 101 -10.24 13.92 -0.20
N VAL A 102 -9.63 14.94 0.42
CA VAL A 102 -9.95 15.34 1.80
C VAL A 102 -11.40 15.78 1.96
N GLU A 103 -11.99 16.41 0.93
CA GLU A 103 -13.39 16.85 0.94
C GLU A 103 -14.38 15.69 1.03
N ARG A 104 -13.97 14.48 0.61
CA ARG A 104 -14.75 13.24 0.64
C ARG A 104 -14.49 12.39 1.88
N MET A 105 -13.72 12.88 2.85
CA MET A 105 -13.42 12.17 4.09
C MET A 105 -14.29 12.73 5.24
N PRO A 106 -15.55 12.28 5.40
CA PRO A 106 -16.41 12.78 6.45
C PRO A 106 -15.92 12.27 7.81
N LEU A 107 -15.45 13.19 8.65
CA LEU A 107 -15.23 12.90 10.05
C LEU A 107 -15.55 14.12 10.93
N ASP A 108 -16.61 14.01 11.72
CA ASP A 108 -16.99 14.98 12.75
C ASP A 108 -16.79 14.45 14.18
N HIS A 109 -17.09 15.30 15.17
CA HIS A 109 -16.92 14.98 16.59
C HIS A 109 -17.85 13.89 17.12
N ASP A 110 -18.99 13.64 16.48
CA ASP A 110 -19.92 12.59 16.89
C ASP A 110 -19.50 11.26 16.26
N GLN A 111 -19.03 11.30 15.01
CA GLN A 111 -18.61 10.15 14.23
C GLN A 111 -17.45 9.38 14.85
N VAL A 112 -16.48 10.05 15.49
CA VAL A 112 -15.35 9.37 16.17
C VAL A 112 -15.76 8.47 17.33
N ASN A 113 -17.02 8.55 17.79
CA ASN A 113 -17.58 7.73 18.86
C ASN A 113 -18.59 6.70 18.34
N TRP A 114 -18.78 6.58 17.02
CA TRP A 114 -19.69 5.60 16.45
C TRP A 114 -19.18 4.15 16.64
N PRO A 115 -20.10 3.16 16.66
CA PRO A 115 -19.73 1.74 16.59
C PRO A 115 -18.91 1.41 15.35
N LEU A 116 -18.03 0.40 15.43
CA LEU A 116 -17.14 0.00 14.32
C LEU A 116 -17.93 -0.36 13.06
N ALA A 117 -19.09 -1.01 13.20
CA ALA A 117 -19.94 -1.35 12.06
C ALA A 117 -20.35 -0.07 11.27
N LYS A 118 -20.65 1.01 11.98
CA LYS A 118 -21.06 2.29 11.38
C LYS A 118 -19.86 3.11 10.86
N LEU A 119 -18.71 3.04 11.53
CA LEU A 119 -17.46 3.61 11.00
C LEU A 119 -17.06 2.96 9.67
N GLY A 120 -17.31 1.66 9.54
CA GLY A 120 -17.04 0.89 8.33
C GLY A 120 -17.91 1.25 7.13
N THR A 121 -18.98 2.04 7.29
CA THR A 121 -19.82 2.49 6.17
C THR A 121 -19.39 3.85 5.60
N LEU A 122 -18.45 4.53 6.25
CA LEU A 122 -17.94 5.82 5.77
C LEU A 122 -17.09 5.63 4.51
N GLU A 123 -17.10 6.63 3.64
CA GLU A 123 -16.19 6.74 2.49
C GLU A 123 -16.11 5.44 1.65
N GLY A 124 -17.25 5.00 1.14
CA GLY A 124 -17.32 3.83 0.25
C GLY A 124 -16.99 2.49 0.92
N GLY A 125 -17.07 2.40 2.25
CA GLY A 125 -16.89 1.14 2.96
C GLY A 125 -15.46 0.89 3.47
N THR A 126 -14.66 1.94 3.63
CA THR A 126 -13.25 1.78 4.03
C THR A 126 -13.10 1.36 5.50
N SER A 127 -12.18 0.44 5.76
CA SER A 127 -11.86 0.00 7.14
C SER A 127 -10.82 0.88 7.86
N GLN A 128 -10.40 1.99 7.24
CA GLN A 128 -9.39 2.88 7.81
C GLN A 128 -9.90 3.63 9.06
N TRP A 129 -11.18 4.02 9.09
CA TRP A 129 -11.80 4.64 10.26
C TRP A 129 -11.96 3.64 11.43
N GLN A 130 -12.34 2.41 11.12
CA GLN A 130 -12.37 1.31 12.10
C GLN A 130 -10.96 1.05 12.65
N THR A 131 -9.95 1.05 11.78
CA THR A 131 -8.54 0.91 12.17
C THR A 131 -8.14 2.01 13.15
N ALA A 132 -8.43 3.28 12.84
CA ALA A 132 -8.13 4.39 13.74
C ALA A 132 -8.81 4.23 15.11
N ALA A 133 -10.08 3.84 15.14
CA ALA A 133 -10.81 3.59 16.38
C ALA A 133 -10.16 2.50 17.24
N ILE A 134 -9.76 1.37 16.64
CA ILE A 134 -9.08 0.26 17.34
C ILE A 134 -7.72 0.69 17.91
N LEU A 135 -6.89 1.37 17.11
CA LEU A 135 -5.58 1.84 17.57
C LEU A 135 -5.72 2.77 18.79
N LEU A 136 -6.78 3.59 18.82
CA LEU A 136 -7.14 4.49 19.91
C LEU A 136 -8.03 3.85 21.00
N GLY A 137 -7.96 2.53 21.14
CA GLY A 137 -8.47 1.80 22.30
C GLY A 137 -9.93 1.36 22.21
N ASN A 138 -10.59 1.46 21.06
CA ASN A 138 -11.86 0.77 20.87
C ASN A 138 -11.62 -0.76 20.95
N LYS A 139 -12.47 -1.47 21.70
CA LYS A 139 -12.38 -2.92 21.95
C LYS A 139 -13.53 -3.72 21.33
N GLU A 140 -14.41 -3.08 20.58
CA GLU A 140 -15.51 -3.73 19.86
C GLU A 140 -14.95 -4.76 18.89
N SER A 141 -15.62 -5.91 18.77
CA SER A 141 -15.32 -6.93 17.77
C SER A 141 -16.48 -7.04 16.79
N LEU A 142 -16.15 -7.20 15.51
CA LEU A 142 -17.14 -7.46 14.46
C LEU A 142 -17.26 -8.97 14.26
N SER A 143 -18.45 -9.45 13.91
CA SER A 143 -18.66 -10.86 13.52
C SER A 143 -17.91 -11.19 12.22
N GLU A 144 -17.88 -10.25 11.28
CA GLU A 144 -17.10 -10.32 10.06
C GLU A 144 -16.10 -9.16 10.04
N VAL A 145 -14.83 -9.48 10.29
CA VAL A 145 -13.78 -8.46 10.38
C VAL A 145 -13.18 -8.23 9.00
N PRO A 146 -13.21 -7.01 8.43
CA PRO A 146 -12.56 -6.70 7.15
C PRO A 146 -11.06 -7.02 7.16
N PHE A 147 -10.48 -7.35 6.01
CA PHE A 147 -9.08 -7.77 5.89
C PHE A 147 -8.08 -6.83 6.60
N TYR A 148 -8.12 -5.52 6.30
CA TYR A 148 -7.19 -4.57 6.92
C TYR A 148 -7.47 -4.32 8.40
N LEU A 149 -8.69 -4.57 8.88
CA LEU A 149 -9.00 -4.51 10.30
C LEU A 149 -8.46 -5.74 11.04
N ARG A 150 -8.50 -6.94 10.43
CA ARG A 150 -7.81 -8.14 10.95
C ARG A 150 -6.32 -7.87 11.12
N LYS A 151 -5.69 -7.28 10.09
CA LYS A 151 -4.29 -6.87 10.14
C LYS A 151 -4.02 -5.87 11.29
N THR A 152 -4.93 -4.92 11.52
CA THR A 152 -4.83 -4.00 12.66
C THR A 152 -4.85 -4.73 14.00
N TYR A 153 -5.74 -5.72 14.20
CA TYR A 153 -5.76 -6.50 15.43
C TYR A 153 -4.46 -7.29 15.64
N THR A 154 -3.95 -7.95 14.60
CA THR A 154 -2.68 -8.67 14.66
C THR A 154 -1.53 -7.75 15.07
N ILE A 155 -1.40 -6.60 14.39
CA ILE A 155 -0.34 -5.62 14.70
C ILE A 155 -0.48 -5.06 16.11
N LEU A 156 -1.71 -4.76 16.56
CA LEU A 156 -1.94 -4.27 17.91
C LEU A 156 -1.49 -5.31 18.95
N ALA A 157 -1.86 -6.58 18.77
CA ALA A 157 -1.47 -7.65 19.67
C ALA A 157 0.06 -7.85 19.71
N GLU A 158 0.72 -7.90 18.54
CA GLU A 158 2.18 -8.00 18.43
C GLU A 158 2.88 -6.80 19.09
N TRP A 159 2.36 -5.59 18.86
CA TRP A 159 2.91 -4.38 19.46
C TRP A 159 2.75 -4.41 20.99
N GLU A 160 1.58 -4.77 21.51
CA GLU A 160 1.35 -4.87 22.96
C GLU A 160 2.26 -5.94 23.60
N GLU A 161 2.44 -7.09 22.94
CA GLU A 161 3.36 -8.14 23.38
C GLU A 161 4.82 -7.64 23.42
N LYS A 162 5.29 -7.01 22.35
CA LYS A 162 6.67 -6.47 22.28
C LYS A 162 6.90 -5.41 23.36
N ARG A 163 5.93 -4.50 23.56
CA ARG A 163 6.01 -3.46 24.59
C ARG A 163 6.01 -4.04 26.00
N ALA A 164 5.28 -5.12 26.26
CA ALA A 164 5.32 -5.81 27.54
C ALA A 164 6.72 -6.35 27.90
N HIS A 165 7.57 -6.60 26.89
CA HIS A 165 8.95 -7.07 27.05
C HIS A 165 10.00 -5.96 26.91
N GLY A 166 9.58 -4.70 26.74
CA GLY A 166 10.50 -3.57 26.51
C GLY A 166 11.17 -3.59 25.13
N GLU A 167 10.62 -4.36 24.17
CA GLU A 167 11.12 -4.48 22.81
C GLU A 167 10.40 -3.51 21.86
N SER A 168 11.08 -3.17 20.75
CA SER A 168 10.46 -2.46 19.63
C SER A 168 9.81 -3.46 18.66
N TRP A 169 8.76 -3.02 17.95
CA TRP A 169 8.14 -3.84 16.91
C TRP A 169 9.05 -3.95 15.69
N GLU A 170 9.16 -5.16 15.13
CA GLU A 170 9.95 -5.43 13.93
C GLU A 170 9.07 -5.37 12.70
N VAL A 171 9.50 -4.60 11.70
CA VAL A 171 8.69 -4.35 10.51
C VAL A 171 8.92 -5.42 9.46
N PRO A 172 7.91 -6.25 9.13
CA PRO A 172 8.06 -7.20 8.03
C PRO A 172 8.11 -6.48 6.68
N ARG A 173 8.66 -7.17 5.67
CA ARG A 173 8.51 -6.76 4.26
C ARG A 173 7.05 -6.81 3.85
N ASP A 174 6.67 -5.97 2.89
CA ASP A 174 5.31 -5.88 2.39
C ASP A 174 4.83 -7.24 1.83
N PRO A 175 3.89 -7.94 2.51
CA PRO A 175 3.48 -9.28 2.13
C PRO A 175 2.73 -9.29 0.80
N THR A 176 2.08 -8.18 0.44
CA THR A 176 1.31 -8.01 -0.79
C THR A 176 2.25 -7.94 -1.98
N LEU A 177 3.32 -7.15 -1.87
CA LEU A 177 4.36 -7.09 -2.90
C LEU A 177 5.16 -8.39 -3.01
N ILE A 178 5.36 -9.12 -1.89
CA ILE A 178 5.95 -10.47 -1.93
C ILE A 178 5.04 -11.42 -2.72
N ALA A 179 3.74 -11.45 -2.41
CA ALA A 179 2.79 -12.30 -3.10
C ALA A 179 2.70 -11.96 -4.59
N GLN A 180 2.63 -10.67 -4.94
CA GLN A 180 2.63 -10.18 -6.32
C GLN A 180 3.91 -10.59 -7.06
N SER A 181 5.08 -10.43 -6.45
CA SER A 181 6.37 -10.80 -7.07
C SER A 181 6.47 -12.29 -7.35
N LYS A 182 6.04 -13.12 -6.39
CA LYS A 182 6.00 -14.58 -6.55
C LYS A 182 5.04 -15.01 -7.65
N ALA A 183 3.83 -14.44 -7.66
CA ALA A 183 2.84 -14.72 -8.69
C ALA A 183 3.32 -14.31 -10.07
N TYR A 184 3.96 -13.15 -10.19
CA TYR A 184 4.52 -12.67 -11.45
C TYR A 184 5.66 -13.56 -11.95
N LEU A 185 6.56 -14.02 -11.08
CA LEU A 185 7.60 -14.99 -11.45
C LEU A 185 7.02 -16.32 -11.94
N THR A 186 6.00 -16.85 -11.26
CA THR A 186 5.28 -18.03 -11.73
C THR A 186 4.68 -17.78 -13.11
N TYR A 187 4.00 -16.64 -13.30
CA TYR A 187 3.40 -16.27 -14.58
C TYR A 187 4.45 -16.17 -15.70
N LEU A 188 5.61 -15.57 -15.45
CA LEU A 188 6.68 -15.49 -16.44
C LEU A 188 7.14 -16.88 -16.89
N ARG A 189 7.19 -17.86 -15.98
CA ARG A 189 7.63 -19.23 -16.27
C ARG A 189 6.57 -20.09 -16.95
N THR A 190 5.31 -19.95 -16.55
CA THR A 190 4.23 -20.88 -16.92
C THR A 190 3.20 -20.30 -17.88
N GLY A 191 3.16 -18.97 -18.01
CA GLY A 191 2.07 -18.26 -18.69
C GLY A 191 0.74 -18.25 -17.92
N GLN A 192 0.72 -18.76 -16.68
CA GLN A 192 -0.51 -18.93 -15.90
C GLN A 192 -0.43 -18.15 -14.57
N MET A 193 -1.47 -17.38 -14.28
CA MET A 193 -1.56 -16.62 -13.03
C MET A 193 -2.01 -17.54 -11.89
N SER A 194 -1.15 -17.74 -10.89
CA SER A 194 -1.40 -18.67 -9.78
C SER A 194 -2.00 -18.02 -8.54
N LEU A 195 -2.20 -16.70 -8.55
CA LEU A 195 -2.65 -15.94 -7.39
C LEU A 195 -4.17 -15.96 -7.28
N GLN A 196 -4.69 -16.48 -6.16
CA GLN A 196 -6.12 -16.54 -5.90
C GLN A 196 -6.53 -15.34 -5.02
N PRO A 197 -7.39 -14.43 -5.51
CA PRO A 197 -7.76 -13.21 -4.80
C PRO A 197 -8.41 -13.46 -3.44
N GLU A 198 -9.23 -14.50 -3.32
CA GLU A 198 -10.00 -14.85 -2.11
C GLU A 198 -9.08 -15.21 -0.94
N LYS A 199 -7.90 -15.76 -1.24
CA LYS A 199 -6.93 -16.19 -0.23
C LYS A 199 -6.15 -15.04 0.38
N LEU A 200 -6.09 -13.89 -0.30
CA LEU A 200 -5.29 -12.75 0.15
C LEU A 200 -6.14 -11.66 0.76
N GLY A 201 -7.38 -11.45 0.29
CA GLY A 201 -8.30 -10.45 0.84
C GLY A 201 -7.82 -8.99 0.73
N ASP A 202 -6.67 -8.75 0.09
CA ASP A 202 -6.05 -7.45 -0.07
C ASP A 202 -6.44 -6.84 -1.42
N CYS A 203 -7.28 -5.80 -1.38
CA CYS A 203 -7.76 -5.12 -2.59
C CYS A 203 -6.67 -4.38 -3.35
N ASP A 204 -5.49 -4.15 -2.77
CA ASP A 204 -4.34 -3.54 -3.47
C ASP A 204 -3.80 -4.43 -4.61
N LEU A 205 -4.17 -5.71 -4.67
CA LEU A 205 -3.79 -6.62 -5.75
C LEU A 205 -4.71 -6.53 -6.98
N TYR A 206 -5.84 -5.83 -6.89
CA TYR A 206 -6.84 -5.78 -7.97
C TYR A 206 -6.22 -5.42 -9.32
N CYS A 207 -5.52 -4.28 -9.41
CA CYS A 207 -4.95 -3.82 -10.68
C CYS A 207 -3.99 -4.84 -11.29
N PHE A 208 -3.22 -5.54 -10.44
CA PHE A 208 -2.34 -6.63 -10.89
C PHE A 208 -3.16 -7.80 -11.41
N LEU A 209 -4.09 -8.32 -10.63
CA LEU A 209 -4.88 -9.50 -11.01
C LEU A 209 -5.71 -9.27 -12.28
N ASP A 210 -6.37 -8.12 -12.38
CA ASP A 210 -7.15 -7.71 -13.56
C ASP A 210 -6.22 -7.56 -14.79
N SER A 211 -5.03 -6.99 -14.60
CA SER A 211 -4.00 -6.92 -15.65
C SER A 211 -3.45 -8.29 -16.08
N PHE A 212 -3.81 -9.39 -15.43
CA PHE A 212 -3.43 -10.74 -15.89
C PHE A 212 -4.66 -11.63 -16.08
N ASP A 213 -5.82 -11.01 -16.26
CA ASP A 213 -7.11 -11.68 -16.54
C ASP A 213 -7.48 -12.72 -15.46
N ALA A 214 -6.97 -12.54 -14.23
CA ALA A 214 -7.19 -13.44 -13.10
C ALA A 214 -8.45 -13.09 -12.29
N VAL A 215 -8.93 -11.86 -12.44
CA VAL A 215 -10.23 -11.38 -11.96
C VAL A 215 -10.87 -10.54 -13.05
N SER A 216 -12.19 -10.41 -13.02
CA SER A 216 -12.91 -9.43 -13.84
C SER A 216 -13.22 -8.17 -13.04
N ARG A 217 -13.60 -7.10 -13.74
CA ARG A 217 -14.14 -5.89 -13.13
C ARG A 217 -15.35 -6.19 -12.26
N GLU A 218 -16.31 -6.97 -12.75
CA GLU A 218 -17.54 -7.28 -12.02
C GLU A 218 -17.24 -8.01 -10.71
N TRP A 219 -16.29 -8.95 -10.75
CA TRP A 219 -15.80 -9.62 -9.55
C TRP A 219 -15.17 -8.61 -8.59
N GLY A 220 -14.32 -7.72 -9.09
CA GLY A 220 -13.66 -6.69 -8.29
C GLY A 220 -14.64 -5.71 -7.65
N GLU A 221 -15.67 -5.26 -8.37
CA GLU A 221 -16.69 -4.35 -7.84
C GLU A 221 -17.56 -5.02 -6.76
N ALA A 222 -17.85 -6.32 -6.92
CA ALA A 222 -18.61 -7.08 -5.94
C ALA A 222 -17.82 -7.33 -4.64
N ASN A 223 -16.51 -7.59 -4.75
CA ASN A 223 -15.68 -7.97 -3.60
C ASN A 223 -14.95 -6.79 -2.96
N TRP A 224 -14.58 -5.77 -3.74
CA TRP A 224 -13.79 -4.61 -3.32
C TRP A 224 -14.36 -3.28 -3.85
N PRO A 225 -15.63 -2.95 -3.54
CA PRO A 225 -16.29 -1.74 -4.05
C PRO A 225 -15.57 -0.44 -3.66
N GLN A 226 -14.82 -0.45 -2.55
CA GLN A 226 -14.05 0.71 -2.08
C GLN A 226 -13.00 1.20 -3.08
N LEU A 227 -12.56 0.35 -4.03
CA LEU A 227 -11.57 0.71 -5.05
C LEU A 227 -12.02 1.85 -5.98
N ARG A 228 -13.33 2.20 -5.98
CA ARG A 228 -13.86 3.40 -6.66
C ARG A 228 -13.36 4.72 -6.03
N GLU A 229 -13.08 4.70 -4.73
CA GLU A 229 -12.73 5.88 -3.92
C GLU A 229 -11.24 5.91 -3.50
N HIS A 230 -10.40 5.09 -4.15
CA HIS A 230 -8.95 5.07 -3.91
C HIS A 230 -8.25 6.31 -4.51
N GLU A 231 -6.92 6.28 -4.67
CA GLU A 231 -6.18 7.38 -5.33
C GLU A 231 -6.76 7.77 -6.68
N SER A 232 -7.27 6.78 -7.41
CA SER A 232 -8.15 6.91 -8.55
C SER A 232 -9.30 5.92 -8.41
N ASN A 233 -10.30 6.03 -9.28
CA ASN A 233 -11.17 4.89 -9.54
C ASN A 233 -10.34 3.79 -10.19
N ARG A 234 -9.89 2.81 -9.40
CA ARG A 234 -8.97 1.77 -9.85
C ARG A 234 -9.58 0.82 -10.89
N PHE A 235 -10.90 0.72 -10.96
CA PHE A 235 -11.60 0.00 -12.02
C PHE A 235 -11.41 0.72 -13.36
N GLU A 236 -11.83 1.99 -13.43
CA GLU A 236 -11.75 2.80 -14.67
C GLU A 236 -10.31 3.00 -15.13
N THR A 237 -9.40 3.28 -14.21
CA THR A 237 -7.99 3.51 -14.56
C THR A 237 -7.25 2.24 -15.01
N THR A 238 -7.66 1.06 -14.55
CA THR A 238 -7.11 -0.21 -15.04
C THR A 238 -7.63 -0.52 -16.44
N GLU A 239 -8.93 -0.31 -16.70
CA GLU A 239 -9.50 -0.45 -18.06
C GLU A 239 -8.86 0.50 -19.06
N GLU A 240 -8.73 1.78 -18.72
CA GLU A 240 -8.09 2.76 -19.60
C GLU A 240 -6.63 2.39 -19.85
N MET A 241 -5.91 1.89 -18.83
CA MET A 241 -4.56 1.38 -19.01
C MET A 241 -4.52 0.19 -19.99
N LEU A 242 -5.43 -0.78 -19.86
CA LEU A 242 -5.50 -1.95 -20.75
C LEU A 242 -5.82 -1.54 -22.20
N LYS A 243 -6.71 -0.56 -22.36
CA LYS A 243 -7.02 0.04 -23.66
C LYS A 243 -5.80 0.73 -24.27
N GLN A 244 -5.11 1.58 -23.51
CA GLN A 244 -3.89 2.25 -23.95
C GLN A 244 -2.81 1.24 -24.36
N LEU A 245 -2.67 0.16 -23.59
CA LEU A 245 -1.76 -0.94 -23.90
C LEU A 245 -2.12 -1.63 -25.23
N GLY A 246 -3.40 -1.97 -25.44
CA GLY A 246 -3.89 -2.59 -26.68
C GLY A 246 -3.73 -1.70 -27.91
N GLU A 247 -3.84 -0.38 -27.73
CA GLU A 247 -3.64 0.63 -28.78
C GLU A 247 -2.15 1.00 -28.99
N GLY A 248 -1.24 0.43 -28.21
CA GLY A 248 0.19 0.76 -28.26
C GLY A 248 0.51 2.19 -27.82
N LYS A 249 -0.39 2.84 -27.08
CA LYS A 249 -0.25 4.21 -26.57
C LYS A 249 0.56 4.26 -25.28
N LYS A 250 1.03 5.46 -24.96
CA LYS A 250 1.71 5.76 -23.69
C LYS A 250 0.69 5.71 -22.55
N ILE A 251 1.05 5.04 -21.45
CA ILE A 251 0.18 4.88 -20.28
C ILE A 251 0.21 6.14 -19.43
N THR A 252 -0.96 6.75 -19.20
CA THR A 252 -1.06 8.08 -18.56
C THR A 252 -1.38 8.04 -17.07
N SER A 253 -1.69 6.87 -16.51
CA SER A 253 -2.11 6.73 -15.10
C SER A 253 -1.13 7.37 -14.11
N LEU A 254 -1.69 7.97 -13.06
CA LEU A 254 -0.98 8.48 -11.88
C LEU A 254 -1.00 7.46 -10.72
N ASP A 255 -1.77 6.37 -10.83
CA ASP A 255 -1.85 5.34 -9.79
C ASP A 255 -0.68 4.36 -9.91
N HIS A 256 0.13 4.35 -8.85
CA HIS A 256 1.28 3.46 -8.67
C HIS A 256 0.97 1.97 -8.85
N ARG A 257 -0.19 1.45 -8.42
CA ARG A 257 -0.57 0.04 -8.59
C ARG A 257 -0.88 -0.28 -10.06
N VAL A 258 -1.54 0.64 -10.75
CA VAL A 258 -1.83 0.51 -12.20
C VAL A 258 -0.55 0.53 -13.01
N VAL A 259 0.36 1.48 -12.73
CA VAL A 259 1.67 1.57 -13.42
C VAL A 259 2.51 0.31 -13.16
N GLN A 260 2.54 -0.19 -11.92
CA GLN A 260 3.23 -1.44 -11.59
C GLN A 260 2.68 -2.64 -12.38
N ALA A 261 1.36 -2.82 -12.38
CA ALA A 261 0.70 -3.92 -13.07
C ALA A 261 0.94 -3.88 -14.58
N ALA A 262 0.82 -2.70 -15.19
CA ALA A 262 1.02 -2.51 -16.61
C ALA A 262 2.48 -2.75 -17.03
N ALA A 263 3.45 -2.29 -16.24
CA ALA A 263 4.88 -2.54 -16.50
C ALA A 263 5.19 -4.04 -16.46
N MET A 264 4.62 -4.76 -15.49
CA MET A 264 4.71 -6.22 -15.41
C MET A 264 4.04 -6.89 -16.63
N ARG A 265 2.84 -6.47 -17.05
CA ARG A 265 2.14 -7.04 -18.22
C ARG A 265 2.89 -6.80 -19.54
N ILE A 266 3.42 -5.59 -19.76
CA ILE A 266 4.23 -5.26 -20.95
C ILE A 266 5.44 -6.20 -21.03
N GLN A 267 6.18 -6.29 -19.92
CA GLN A 267 7.41 -7.08 -19.87
C GLN A 267 7.12 -8.57 -20.07
N SER A 268 6.03 -9.11 -19.50
CA SER A 268 5.67 -10.51 -19.70
C SER A 268 5.23 -10.78 -21.14
N ASN A 269 4.45 -9.89 -21.76
CA ASN A 269 4.03 -10.04 -23.16
C ASN A 269 5.23 -10.10 -24.11
N ILE A 270 6.26 -9.29 -23.87
CA ILE A 270 7.51 -9.30 -24.63
C ILE A 270 8.22 -10.65 -24.47
N LEU A 271 8.38 -11.12 -23.23
CA LEU A 271 9.08 -12.37 -22.93
C LEU A 271 8.33 -13.60 -23.49
N HIS A 272 7.01 -13.68 -23.33
CA HIS A 272 6.18 -14.76 -23.86
C HIS A 272 6.09 -14.75 -25.39
N ALA A 273 6.29 -13.60 -26.03
CA ALA A 273 6.48 -13.51 -27.48
C ALA A 273 7.87 -13.94 -27.96
N GLY A 274 8.74 -14.45 -27.06
CA GLY A 274 10.09 -14.90 -27.38
C GLY A 274 11.06 -13.76 -27.72
N LYS A 275 10.75 -12.53 -27.30
CA LYS A 275 11.60 -11.34 -27.54
C LYS A 275 12.50 -11.06 -26.34
N GLU A 276 13.62 -10.38 -26.61
CA GLU A 276 14.51 -9.90 -25.55
C GLU A 276 13.77 -8.95 -24.60
N PRO A 277 14.07 -9.02 -23.28
CA PRO A 277 13.45 -8.16 -22.30
C PRO A 277 13.73 -6.68 -22.60
N LEU A 278 12.74 -5.82 -22.37
CA LEU A 278 12.98 -4.38 -22.40
C LEU A 278 13.93 -4.00 -21.25
N THR A 279 14.84 -3.07 -21.52
CA THR A 279 15.58 -2.40 -20.46
C THR A 279 14.64 -1.54 -19.62
N VAL A 280 15.05 -1.22 -18.38
CA VAL A 280 14.28 -0.34 -17.49
C VAL A 280 13.96 1.00 -18.15
N GLU A 281 14.90 1.57 -18.91
CA GLU A 281 14.69 2.85 -19.59
C GLU A 281 13.63 2.74 -20.70
N GLN A 282 13.71 1.70 -21.53
CA GLN A 282 12.71 1.45 -22.58
C GLN A 282 11.32 1.20 -21.99
N LEU A 283 11.25 0.50 -20.85
CA LEU A 283 9.98 0.25 -20.17
C LEU A 283 9.41 1.53 -19.57
N ARG A 284 10.24 2.36 -18.91
CA ARG A 284 9.83 3.67 -18.34
C ARG A 284 9.27 4.62 -19.39
N GLN A 285 9.81 4.61 -20.61
CA GLN A 285 9.32 5.45 -21.72
C GLN A 285 7.88 5.13 -22.14
N LYS A 286 7.33 3.97 -21.75
CA LYS A 286 5.92 3.59 -21.96
C LYS A 286 4.95 4.33 -21.04
N PHE A 287 5.44 5.07 -20.04
CA PHE A 287 4.62 5.71 -19.01
C PHE A 287 4.82 7.22 -18.97
N SER A 288 3.75 7.98 -18.76
CA SER A 288 3.85 9.43 -18.51
C SER A 288 4.35 9.72 -17.10
N ASN A 289 4.05 8.84 -16.14
CA ASN A 289 4.35 9.03 -14.72
C ASN A 289 5.05 7.81 -14.10
N PRO A 290 6.21 7.36 -14.63
CA PRO A 290 6.85 6.13 -14.17
C PRO A 290 7.27 6.18 -12.68
N ASP A 291 7.50 7.36 -12.12
CA ASP A 291 8.01 7.49 -10.75
C ASP A 291 6.93 7.41 -9.66
N CYS A 292 5.64 7.42 -10.03
CA CYS A 292 4.56 7.27 -9.05
C CYS A 292 4.62 5.92 -8.31
N VAL A 293 5.19 4.88 -8.93
CA VAL A 293 5.42 3.56 -8.31
C VAL A 293 6.17 3.64 -6.99
N ALA A 294 6.99 4.68 -6.80
CA ALA A 294 7.77 4.89 -5.59
C ALA A 294 6.91 5.18 -4.35
N LYS A 295 5.61 5.46 -4.52
CA LYS A 295 4.66 5.58 -3.40
C LYS A 295 4.66 4.33 -2.52
N LYS A 296 4.61 3.14 -3.15
CA LYS A 296 4.59 1.84 -2.43
C LYS A 296 5.79 0.95 -2.69
N TRP A 297 6.50 1.09 -3.82
CA TRP A 297 7.66 0.25 -4.13
C TRP A 297 8.80 1.12 -4.69
N PRO A 298 9.58 1.80 -3.83
CA PRO A 298 10.60 2.78 -4.24
C PRO A 298 11.72 2.24 -5.14
N ARG A 299 11.92 0.92 -5.14
CA ARG A 299 12.89 0.18 -5.96
C ARG A 299 12.22 -0.71 -7.01
N PHE A 300 10.97 -0.42 -7.37
CA PHE A 300 10.20 -1.20 -8.35
C PHE A 300 10.94 -1.40 -9.67
N TRP A 301 11.48 -0.31 -10.25
CA TRP A 301 12.18 -0.37 -11.52
C TRP A 301 13.47 -1.20 -11.46
N GLU A 302 14.12 -1.25 -10.29
CA GLU A 302 15.23 -2.16 -10.06
C GLU A 302 14.75 -3.63 -10.03
N ALA A 303 13.62 -3.90 -9.37
CA ALA A 303 12.99 -5.22 -9.37
C ALA A 303 12.67 -5.69 -10.81
N MET A 304 12.15 -4.79 -11.65
CA MET A 304 11.86 -5.04 -13.07
C MET A 304 13.09 -5.48 -13.86
N SER A 305 14.29 -5.04 -13.49
CA SER A 305 15.52 -5.49 -14.14
C SER A 305 15.91 -6.93 -13.80
N TYR A 306 15.47 -7.44 -12.64
CA TYR A 306 15.84 -8.78 -12.15
C TYR A 306 14.81 -9.85 -12.54
N PHE A 307 13.55 -9.51 -12.75
CA PHE A 307 12.50 -10.48 -13.10
C PHE A 307 12.83 -11.36 -14.33
N PRO A 308 13.35 -10.83 -15.46
CA PRO A 308 13.68 -11.67 -16.62
C PRO A 308 14.78 -12.70 -16.33
N GLU A 309 15.76 -12.34 -15.49
CA GLU A 309 16.84 -13.24 -15.07
C GLU A 309 16.29 -14.31 -14.11
N ALA A 310 15.56 -13.90 -13.07
CA ALA A 310 14.95 -14.79 -12.09
C ALA A 310 13.95 -15.78 -12.71
N ALA A 311 13.28 -15.41 -13.81
CA ALA A 311 12.39 -16.31 -14.54
C ALA A 311 13.15 -17.50 -15.17
N LYS A 312 14.43 -17.31 -15.52
CA LYS A 312 15.29 -18.35 -16.10
C LYS A 312 15.96 -19.24 -15.04
N GLU A 313 16.08 -18.75 -13.81
CA GLU A 313 16.58 -19.55 -12.69
C GLU A 313 15.62 -20.71 -12.41
N THR A 314 16.14 -21.93 -12.49
CA THR A 314 15.45 -23.14 -12.02
C THR A 314 15.50 -23.12 -10.49
N VAL A 315 14.34 -23.13 -9.83
CA VAL A 315 14.25 -23.29 -8.37
C VAL A 315 14.27 -24.76 -8.04
#